data_AF-A0AAQ1SPW7-F1
#
_entry.id   AF-A0AAQ1SPW7-F1
#
_cell.length_a   1.000
_cell.length_b   1.000
_cell.length_c   1.000
_cell.angle_alpha   90.00
_cell.angle_beta   90.00
_cell.angle_gamma   90.00
#
_symmetry.space_group_name_H-M   'P 1'
#
loop_
_entity.id
_entity.type
_entity.pdbx_description
1 polymer ?
#
loop_
_entity_poly.entity_id
_entity_poly.type
_entity_poly.pdbx_seq_one_letter_code
_entity_poly.pdbx_strand_id
1 'polypeptide(L)'
;MNISQEDLENSPYRTFHRTVVDHFRKLIPANSKFKIFPFSLKKGSNIHGLIFGASHMAAFCKFLEIAWKVNPINGDANFDIDSDFEKQESNELFQELKLKTKIELFKEQLTDKIKTRLIQNSLVLFEFTIFSGHLPIHARDVINSLKSDGTIQYTGNIPINYDAYKRKERKTWKINELNN
;
A
#
# COMPACT_ATOMS: atom_id res chain seq x y z
N MET A 1 26.99 7.45 -5.69
CA MET A 1 27.28 6.98 -4.31
C MET A 1 26.83 5.54 -4.21
N ASN A 2 27.76 4.63 -3.88
CA ASN A 2 27.57 3.18 -3.88
C ASN A 2 26.74 2.72 -2.67
N ILE A 3 25.85 1.74 -2.89
CA ILE A 3 25.37 0.88 -1.81
C ILE A 3 26.60 0.07 -1.36
N SER A 4 26.90 0.06 -0.06
CA SER A 4 28.03 -0.72 0.43
C SER A 4 27.73 -2.21 0.25
N GLN A 5 28.74 -2.99 -0.12
CA GLN A 5 28.62 -4.44 -0.25
C GLN A 5 28.21 -5.10 1.08
N GLU A 6 28.58 -4.48 2.20
CA GLU A 6 28.27 -4.90 3.57
C GLU A 6 26.77 -4.77 3.91
N ASP A 7 26.06 -3.76 3.38
CA ASP A 7 24.60 -3.63 3.52
C ASP A 7 23.84 -4.69 2.71
N LEU A 8 24.45 -5.18 1.63
CA LEU A 8 23.87 -6.16 0.72
C LEU A 8 24.05 -7.60 1.23
N GLU A 9 25.16 -7.89 1.91
CA GLU A 9 25.51 -9.23 2.43
C GLU A 9 24.79 -9.58 3.74
N ASN A 10 24.44 -8.60 4.58
CA ASN A 10 23.81 -8.83 5.89
C ASN A 10 22.26 -8.84 5.88
N SER A 11 21.63 -8.54 4.75
CA SER A 11 20.17 -8.54 4.63
C SER A 11 19.67 -9.94 4.27
N PRO A 12 18.72 -10.53 5.02
CA PRO A 12 18.03 -11.73 4.56
C PRO A 12 17.60 -11.58 3.09
N TYR A 13 17.71 -12.63 2.29
CA TYR A 13 17.37 -12.58 0.84
C TYR A 13 15.98 -11.98 0.57
N ARG A 14 15.07 -12.10 1.55
CA ARG A 14 13.74 -11.49 1.57
C ARG A 14 13.74 -9.96 1.65
N THR A 15 14.67 -9.31 2.35
CA THR A 15 14.71 -7.84 2.56
C THR A 15 15.58 -7.09 1.54
N PHE A 16 16.42 -7.80 0.78
CA PHE A 16 17.29 -7.21 -0.26
C PHE A 16 16.52 -6.33 -1.27
N HIS A 17 15.37 -6.81 -1.75
CA HIS A 17 14.56 -6.07 -2.73
C HIS A 17 14.05 -4.73 -2.16
N ARG A 18 13.75 -4.66 -0.86
CA ARG A 18 13.30 -3.42 -0.21
C ARG A 18 14.43 -2.41 -0.08
N THR A 19 15.62 -2.86 0.36
CA THR A 19 16.81 -2.01 0.50
C THR A 19 17.19 -1.34 -0.82
N VAL A 20 17.22 -2.10 -1.92
CA VAL A 20 17.54 -1.57 -3.25
C VAL A 20 16.51 -0.54 -3.70
N VAL A 21 15.22 -0.83 -3.51
CA VAL A 21 14.14 0.08 -3.89
C VAL A 21 14.16 1.36 -3.07
N ASP A 22 14.42 1.28 -1.76
CA ASP A 22 14.51 2.45 -0.91
C ASP A 22 15.72 3.32 -1.25
N HIS A 23 16.83 2.72 -1.70
CA HIS A 23 17.93 3.47 -2.27
C HIS A 23 17.50 4.26 -3.51
N PHE A 24 16.85 3.61 -4.48
CA PHE A 24 16.36 4.31 -5.68
C PHE A 24 15.32 5.39 -5.35
N ARG A 25 14.45 5.18 -4.36
CA ARG A 25 13.48 6.18 -3.91
C ARG A 25 14.16 7.46 -3.42
N LYS A 26 15.29 7.35 -2.71
CA LYS A 26 16.06 8.50 -2.22
C LYS A 26 16.67 9.33 -3.36
N LEU A 27 16.89 8.74 -4.53
CA LEU A 27 17.42 9.43 -5.71
C LEU A 27 16.33 10.20 -6.49
N ILE A 28 15.05 9.90 -6.24
CA ILE A 28 13.94 10.57 -6.91
C ILE A 28 13.70 11.93 -6.21
N PRO A 29 13.69 13.06 -6.95
CA PRO A 29 13.40 14.36 -6.37
C PRO A 29 12.05 14.36 -5.63
N ALA A 30 12.00 15.01 -4.46
CA ALA A 30 10.80 15.03 -3.62
C ALA A 30 9.56 15.61 -4.31
N ASN A 31 9.75 16.53 -5.26
CA ASN A 31 8.70 17.15 -6.06
C ASN A 31 8.35 16.36 -7.35
N SER A 32 8.96 15.21 -7.58
CA SER A 32 8.72 14.39 -8.76
C SER A 32 7.41 13.61 -8.66
N LYS A 33 6.68 13.56 -9.78
CA LYS A 33 5.54 12.65 -9.97
C LYS A 33 5.97 11.21 -10.27
N PHE A 34 7.26 10.99 -10.55
CA PHE A 34 7.81 9.66 -10.79
C PHE A 34 7.78 8.85 -9.49
N LYS A 35 7.22 7.64 -9.58
CA LYS A 35 7.17 6.68 -8.48
C LYS A 35 7.65 5.33 -8.96
N ILE A 36 8.23 4.57 -8.05
CA ILE A 36 8.70 3.22 -8.29
C ILE A 36 8.01 2.21 -7.38
N PHE A 37 7.71 1.05 -7.93
CA PHE A 37 7.09 -0.07 -7.24
C PHE A 37 7.94 -1.32 -7.40
N PRO A 38 8.31 -2.01 -6.30
CA PRO A 38 9.00 -3.29 -6.37
C PRO A 38 8.05 -4.41 -6.80
N PHE A 39 8.59 -5.44 -7.44
CA PHE A 39 7.94 -6.74 -7.56
C PHE A 39 9.00 -7.85 -7.58
N SER A 40 8.75 -8.98 -6.93
CA SER A 40 9.69 -10.11 -6.93
C SER A 40 9.15 -11.32 -7.70
N LEU A 41 9.99 -11.92 -8.54
CA LEU A 41 9.68 -13.09 -9.34
C LEU A 41 10.55 -14.27 -8.90
N LYS A 42 9.92 -15.30 -8.33
CA LYS A 42 10.57 -16.58 -8.04
C LYS A 42 10.33 -17.56 -9.20
N LYS A 43 11.42 -18.14 -9.72
CA LYS A 43 11.42 -19.20 -10.74
C LYS A 43 12.40 -20.29 -10.31
N GLY A 44 11.87 -21.42 -9.85
CA GLY A 44 12.68 -22.44 -9.19
C GLY A 44 13.36 -21.90 -7.93
N SER A 45 14.67 -22.09 -7.83
CA SER A 45 15.48 -21.56 -6.72
C SER A 45 15.86 -20.08 -6.86
N ASN A 46 15.65 -19.48 -8.03
CA ASN A 46 16.10 -18.12 -8.33
C ASN A 46 15.01 -17.09 -8.03
N ILE A 47 15.40 -15.98 -7.39
CA ILE A 47 14.54 -14.82 -7.12
C ILE A 47 15.07 -13.62 -7.92
N HIS A 48 14.19 -12.98 -8.68
CA HIS A 48 14.51 -11.83 -9.53
C HIS A 48 13.74 -10.61 -9.03
N GLY A 49 14.42 -9.50 -8.81
CA GLY A 49 13.79 -8.22 -8.47
C GLY A 49 13.42 -7.44 -9.73
N LEU A 50 12.18 -6.98 -9.82
CA LEU A 50 11.67 -6.05 -10.82
C LEU A 50 11.38 -4.72 -10.13
N ILE A 51 11.78 -3.61 -10.74
CA ILE A 51 11.38 -2.27 -10.29
C ILE A 51 10.60 -1.61 -11.43
N PHE A 52 9.30 -1.41 -11.21
CA PHE A 52 8.45 -0.69 -12.15
C PHE A 52 8.45 0.80 -11.82
N GLY A 53 8.78 1.65 -12.79
CA GLY A 53 8.81 3.10 -12.63
C GLY A 53 7.91 3.80 -13.64
N ALA A 54 7.09 4.75 -13.18
CA ALA A 54 6.27 5.59 -14.05
C ALA A 54 5.97 6.95 -13.38
N SER A 55 5.40 7.89 -14.15
CA SER A 55 4.93 9.19 -13.62
C SER A 55 3.41 9.37 -13.70
N HIS A 56 2.72 8.44 -14.37
CA HIS A 56 1.31 8.59 -14.68
C HIS A 56 0.45 7.63 -13.85
N MET A 57 -0.60 8.16 -13.24
CA MET A 57 -1.48 7.41 -12.33
C MET A 57 -2.09 6.16 -12.98
N ALA A 58 -2.47 6.23 -14.27
CA ALA A 58 -2.99 5.04 -14.98
C ALA A 58 -1.97 3.90 -15.07
N ALA A 59 -0.68 4.22 -15.18
CA ALA A 59 0.37 3.22 -15.25
C ALA A 59 0.52 2.49 -13.91
N PHE A 60 0.43 3.22 -12.80
CA PHE A 60 0.44 2.64 -11.46
C PHE A 60 -0.79 1.75 -11.24
N CYS A 61 -1.99 2.19 -11.63
CA CYS A 61 -3.21 1.39 -11.50
C CYS A 61 -3.09 0.05 -12.24
N LYS A 62 -2.68 0.09 -13.52
CA LYS A 62 -2.50 -1.12 -14.34
C LYS A 62 -1.46 -2.07 -13.75
N PHE A 63 -0.34 -1.53 -13.28
CA PHE A 63 0.71 -2.34 -12.66
C PHE A 63 0.17 -3.05 -11.42
N LEU A 64 -0.49 -2.33 -10.51
CA LEU A 64 -1.03 -2.92 -9.28
C LEU A 64 -2.14 -3.93 -9.57
N GLU A 65 -3.01 -3.67 -10.54
CA GLU A 65 -4.03 -4.65 -10.97
C GLU A 65 -3.39 -5.99 -11.37
N ILE A 66 -2.31 -5.94 -12.15
CA ILE A 66 -1.57 -7.14 -12.55
C ILE A 66 -0.88 -7.79 -11.35
N ALA A 67 -0.17 -6.99 -10.53
CA ALA A 67 0.59 -7.49 -9.39
C ALA A 67 -0.29 -8.22 -8.36
N TRP A 68 -1.45 -7.64 -8.02
CA TRP A 68 -2.44 -8.24 -7.12
C TRP A 68 -3.21 -9.40 -7.77
N LYS A 69 -3.36 -9.41 -9.10
CA LYS A 69 -3.90 -10.58 -9.82
C LYS A 69 -2.94 -11.78 -9.78
N VAL A 70 -1.63 -11.51 -9.89
CA VAL A 70 -0.58 -12.54 -9.80
C VAL A 70 -0.47 -13.07 -8.37
N ASN A 71 -0.57 -12.20 -7.36
CA ASN A 71 -0.58 -12.59 -5.97
C ASN A 71 -1.60 -11.79 -5.15
N PRO A 72 -2.78 -12.38 -4.89
CA PRO A 72 -3.83 -11.74 -4.09
C PRO A 72 -3.49 -11.54 -2.60
N ILE A 73 -2.41 -12.16 -2.10
CA ILE A 73 -2.04 -12.08 -0.68
C ILE A 73 -1.37 -10.74 -0.37
N ASN A 74 -0.36 -10.35 -1.17
CA ASN A 74 0.44 -9.15 -0.89
C ASN A 74 0.70 -8.25 -2.12
N GLY A 75 0.53 -8.75 -3.35
CA GLY A 75 0.78 -7.98 -4.58
C GLY A 75 2.22 -7.49 -4.78
N ASP A 76 3.21 -7.98 -4.03
CA ASP A 76 4.63 -7.56 -4.12
C ASP A 76 5.53 -8.63 -4.73
N ALA A 77 5.04 -9.86 -4.86
CA ALA A 77 5.79 -10.94 -5.47
C ALA A 77 4.84 -12.00 -6.04
N ASN A 78 5.30 -12.85 -6.95
CA ASN A 78 4.52 -14.02 -7.40
C ASN A 78 4.52 -15.20 -6.41
N PHE A 79 5.00 -14.97 -5.19
CA PHE A 79 5.04 -15.91 -4.08
C PHE A 79 4.83 -15.14 -2.78
N ASP A 80 4.58 -15.85 -1.68
CA ASP A 80 4.43 -15.21 -0.37
C ASP A 80 5.80 -14.84 0.22
N ILE A 81 6.36 -13.72 -0.24
CA ILE A 81 7.69 -13.24 0.15
C ILE A 81 7.77 -12.86 1.63
N ASP A 82 6.67 -12.36 2.19
CA ASP A 82 6.59 -11.85 3.55
C ASP A 82 5.91 -12.83 4.53
N SER A 83 5.59 -14.06 4.09
CA SER A 83 4.84 -15.04 4.89
C SER A 83 3.47 -14.49 5.36
N ASP A 84 2.81 -13.66 4.57
CA ASP A 84 1.53 -13.05 4.90
C ASP A 84 0.40 -14.09 5.04
N PHE A 85 0.48 -15.24 4.36
CA PHE A 85 -0.45 -16.34 4.56
C PHE A 85 -0.35 -16.91 5.99
N GLU A 86 0.87 -17.15 6.47
CA GLU A 86 1.12 -17.67 7.83
C GLU A 86 0.67 -16.67 8.91
N LYS A 87 0.80 -15.37 8.64
CA LYS A 87 0.30 -14.30 9.53
C LYS A 87 -1.22 -14.22 9.59
N GLN A 88 -1.91 -14.53 8.48
CA GLN A 88 -3.38 -14.60 8.49
C GLN A 88 -3.86 -15.74 9.37
N GLU A 89 -3.23 -16.90 9.24
CA GLU A 89 -3.57 -18.13 9.96
C GLU A 89 -3.02 -18.18 11.40
N SER A 90 -2.12 -17.27 11.79
CA SER A 90 -1.52 -17.30 13.12
C SER A 90 -2.56 -16.94 14.19
N ASN A 91 -2.86 -17.93 15.03
CA ASN A 91 -3.60 -17.78 16.28
C ASN A 91 -2.62 -17.53 17.43
N GLU A 92 -1.91 -16.40 17.38
CA GLU A 92 -1.07 -16.01 18.51
C GLU A 92 -1.94 -15.75 19.75
N LEU A 93 -1.50 -16.28 20.89
CA LEU A 93 -2.22 -16.18 22.17
C LEU A 93 -2.38 -14.71 22.63
N PHE A 94 -1.45 -13.85 22.21
CA PHE A 94 -1.46 -12.42 22.47
C PHE A 94 -1.56 -11.66 21.14
N GLN A 95 -2.66 -10.92 20.94
CA GLN A 95 -2.88 -10.18 19.69
C GLN A 95 -1.80 -9.14 19.40
N GLU A 96 -1.12 -8.65 20.44
CA GLU A 96 -0.07 -7.63 20.32
C GLU A 96 1.23 -8.19 19.70
N LEU A 97 1.41 -9.51 19.74
CA LEU A 97 2.55 -10.20 19.12
C LEU A 97 2.24 -10.64 17.68
N LYS A 98 0.96 -10.61 17.27
CA LYS A 98 0.55 -11.01 15.93
C LYS A 98 1.21 -10.13 14.88
N LEU A 99 2.05 -10.75 14.04
CA LEU A 99 2.62 -10.10 12.88
C LEU A 99 1.50 -9.71 11.90
N LYS A 100 1.55 -8.46 11.44
CA LYS A 100 0.54 -7.91 10.53
C LYS A 100 0.89 -8.18 9.08
N THR A 101 -0.13 -8.49 8.30
CA THR A 101 -0.06 -8.56 6.84
C THR A 101 0.12 -7.17 6.23
N LYS A 102 0.52 -7.11 4.97
CA LYS A 102 0.60 -5.85 4.23
C LYS A 102 -0.76 -5.13 4.19
N ILE A 103 -1.86 -5.86 4.02
CA ILE A 103 -3.20 -5.27 3.99
C ILE A 103 -3.56 -4.67 5.35
N GLU A 104 -3.31 -5.38 6.45
CA GLU A 104 -3.60 -4.87 7.80
C GLU A 104 -2.79 -3.62 8.12
N LEU A 105 -1.49 -3.63 7.83
CA LEU A 105 -0.62 -2.45 8.00
C LEU A 105 -1.14 -1.25 7.20
N PHE A 106 -1.58 -1.47 5.96
CA PHE A 106 -2.19 -0.41 5.16
C PHE A 106 -3.49 0.11 5.77
N LYS A 107 -4.37 -0.78 6.25
CA LYS A 107 -5.65 -0.39 6.85
C LYS A 107 -5.45 0.47 8.10
N GLU A 108 -4.47 0.13 8.93
CA GLU A 108 -4.09 0.92 10.11
C GLU A 108 -3.55 2.29 9.72
N GLN A 109 -2.54 2.34 8.84
CA GLN A 109 -1.96 3.60 8.38
C GLN A 109 -2.99 4.52 7.73
N LEU A 110 -3.90 3.95 6.94
CA LEU A 110 -4.99 4.71 6.32
C LEU A 110 -5.95 5.26 7.37
N THR A 111 -6.34 4.44 8.34
CA THR A 111 -7.23 4.84 9.44
C THR A 111 -6.62 6.00 10.22
N ASP A 112 -5.35 5.90 10.60
CA ASP A 112 -4.63 6.94 11.33
C ASP A 112 -4.56 8.24 10.53
N LYS A 113 -4.24 8.15 9.23
CA LYS A 113 -4.19 9.33 8.35
C LYS A 113 -5.55 9.99 8.14
N ILE A 114 -6.64 9.22 8.17
CA ILE A 114 -7.99 9.77 8.14
C ILE A 114 -8.30 10.46 9.48
N LYS A 115 -8.09 9.80 10.61
CA LYS A 115 -8.35 10.34 11.95
C LYS A 115 -7.56 11.62 12.25
N THR A 116 -6.29 11.66 11.84
CA THR A 116 -5.41 12.84 11.96
C THR A 116 -5.71 13.93 10.92
N ARG A 117 -6.76 13.77 10.11
CA ARG A 117 -7.16 14.72 9.06
C ARG A 117 -6.07 14.95 8.00
N LEU A 118 -5.11 14.03 7.81
CA LEU A 118 -4.15 14.10 6.70
C LEU A 118 -4.80 13.70 5.37
N ILE A 119 -5.77 12.79 5.42
CA ILE A 119 -6.59 12.39 4.27
C ILE A 119 -8.02 12.85 4.51
N GLN A 120 -8.46 13.86 3.75
CA GLN A 120 -9.76 14.53 3.96
C GLN A 120 -10.72 14.40 2.77
N ASN A 121 -10.27 13.83 1.65
CA ASN A 121 -11.09 13.73 0.45
C ASN A 121 -10.74 12.53 -0.43
N SER A 122 -11.67 12.19 -1.33
CA SER A 122 -11.58 11.07 -2.27
C SER A 122 -10.32 11.07 -3.15
N LEU A 123 -9.83 12.23 -3.58
CA LEU A 123 -8.67 12.31 -4.47
C LEU A 123 -7.38 11.95 -3.71
N VAL A 124 -7.19 12.54 -2.53
CA VAL A 124 -6.02 12.26 -1.67
C VAL A 124 -6.05 10.82 -1.18
N LEU A 125 -7.24 10.30 -0.86
CA LEU A 125 -7.44 8.90 -0.49
C LEU A 125 -7.01 7.96 -1.61
N PHE A 126 -7.45 8.24 -2.85
CA PHE A 126 -7.08 7.44 -4.01
C PHE A 126 -5.57 7.48 -4.27
N GLU A 127 -4.95 8.66 -4.25
CA GLU A 127 -3.50 8.80 -4.42
C GLU A 127 -2.72 8.03 -3.35
N PHE A 128 -3.10 8.18 -2.08
CA PHE A 128 -2.47 7.43 -1.00
C PHE A 128 -2.60 5.93 -1.18
N THR A 129 -3.78 5.44 -1.57
CA THR A 129 -4.04 4.01 -1.79
C THR A 129 -3.10 3.44 -2.85
N ILE A 130 -3.02 4.10 -4.01
CA ILE A 130 -2.19 3.64 -5.13
C ILE A 130 -0.71 3.77 -4.80
N PHE A 131 -0.27 4.88 -4.18
CA PHE A 131 1.14 5.08 -3.85
C PHE A 131 1.64 4.17 -2.73
N SER A 132 0.75 3.68 -1.87
CA SER A 132 1.07 2.63 -0.90
C SER A 132 1.09 1.22 -1.52
N GLY A 133 0.79 1.08 -2.83
CA GLY A 133 0.83 -0.20 -3.53
C GLY A 133 -0.42 -1.06 -3.34
N HIS A 134 -1.57 -0.44 -3.02
CA HIS A 134 -2.84 -1.13 -2.79
C HIS A 134 -3.87 -0.82 -3.88
N LEU A 135 -4.80 -1.76 -4.07
CA LEU A 135 -5.98 -1.56 -4.90
C LEU A 135 -7.05 -0.72 -4.18
N PRO A 136 -7.91 0.00 -4.93
CA PRO A 136 -9.02 0.76 -4.37
C PRO A 136 -9.96 -0.01 -3.44
N ILE A 137 -10.09 -1.33 -3.64
CA ILE A 137 -10.92 -2.19 -2.79
C ILE A 137 -10.40 -2.24 -1.34
N HIS A 138 -9.08 -2.21 -1.12
CA HIS A 138 -8.51 -2.20 0.23
C HIS A 138 -8.86 -0.92 0.99
N ALA A 139 -8.86 0.22 0.30
CA ALA A 139 -9.29 1.49 0.89
C ALA A 139 -10.81 1.55 1.08
N ARG A 140 -11.58 0.88 0.21
CA ARG A 140 -13.02 0.76 0.34
C ARG A 140 -13.42 0.10 1.65
N ASP A 141 -12.75 -0.98 2.00
CA ASP A 141 -12.97 -1.70 3.26
C ASP A 141 -12.83 -0.74 4.45
N VAL A 142 -11.74 0.04 4.50
CA VAL A 142 -11.49 1.00 5.59
C VAL A 142 -12.59 2.06 5.67
N ILE A 143 -12.96 2.66 4.54
CA ILE A 143 -14.01 3.69 4.51
C ILE A 143 -15.37 3.12 4.94
N ASN A 144 -15.67 1.87 4.60
CA ASN A 144 -16.90 1.22 5.02
C ASN A 144 -16.88 0.93 6.53
N SER A 145 -15.77 0.40 7.05
CA SER A 145 -15.58 0.16 8.48
C SER A 145 -15.72 1.44 9.31
N LEU A 146 -15.02 2.51 8.92
CA LEU A 146 -15.06 3.82 9.60
C LEU A 146 -16.45 4.50 9.51
N LYS A 147 -17.24 4.16 8.50
CA LYS A 147 -18.63 4.62 8.42
C LYS A 147 -19.53 3.82 9.37
N SER A 148 -19.34 2.50 9.41
CA SER A 148 -20.14 1.61 10.25
C SER A 148 -19.90 1.82 11.74
N ASP A 149 -18.66 2.14 12.14
CA ASP A 149 -18.31 2.44 13.53
C ASP A 149 -18.63 3.89 13.93
N GLY A 150 -19.09 4.72 12.99
CA GLY A 150 -19.46 6.11 13.22
C GLY A 150 -18.27 7.07 13.32
N THR A 151 -17.04 6.66 13.04
CA THR A 151 -15.87 7.56 13.01
C THR A 151 -16.00 8.61 11.92
N ILE A 152 -16.52 8.25 10.75
CA ILE A 152 -16.76 9.18 9.64
C ILE A 152 -18.21 9.18 9.16
N GLN A 153 -18.66 10.34 8.68
CA GLN A 153 -19.99 10.54 8.11
C GLN A 153 -19.91 11.17 6.73
N TYR A 154 -20.62 10.58 5.77
CA TYR A 154 -20.78 11.12 4.43
C TYR A 154 -22.09 10.64 3.78
N THR A 155 -22.56 11.41 2.80
CA THR A 155 -23.76 11.09 2.02
C THR A 155 -23.40 10.47 0.67
N GLY A 156 -24.21 9.50 0.23
CA GLY A 156 -24.00 8.76 -1.01
C GLY A 156 -22.72 7.91 -0.99
N ASN A 157 -22.01 7.86 -2.12
CA ASN A 157 -20.77 7.11 -2.31
C ASN A 157 -19.55 8.03 -2.40
N ILE A 158 -18.42 7.63 -1.79
CA ILE A 158 -17.09 8.23 -2.00
C ILE A 158 -16.45 7.54 -3.21
N PRO A 159 -16.19 8.22 -4.32
CA PRO A 159 -15.54 7.58 -5.46
C PRO A 159 -14.06 7.30 -5.13
N ILE A 160 -13.62 6.05 -5.28
CA ILE A 160 -12.21 5.64 -5.15
C ILE A 160 -11.91 4.81 -6.39
N ASN A 161 -11.70 5.48 -7.52
CA ASN A 161 -11.36 4.85 -8.79
C ASN A 161 -10.64 5.86 -9.69
N TYR A 162 -10.01 5.34 -10.73
CA TYR A 162 -9.19 6.14 -11.64
C TYR A 162 -10.01 7.17 -12.44
N ASP A 163 -11.22 6.84 -12.88
CA ASP A 163 -12.05 7.75 -13.68
C ASP A 163 -12.47 8.99 -12.88
N ALA A 164 -12.92 8.80 -11.64
CA ALA A 164 -13.20 9.89 -10.72
C ALA A 164 -11.94 10.72 -10.40
N TYR A 165 -10.78 10.06 -10.24
CA TYR A 165 -9.50 10.76 -10.07
C TYR A 165 -9.14 11.62 -11.29
N LYS A 166 -9.34 11.08 -12.50
CA LYS A 166 -9.09 11.78 -13.77
C LYS A 166 -10.04 12.98 -13.93
N ARG A 167 -11.32 12.81 -13.58
CA ARG A 167 -12.34 13.88 -13.57
C ARG A 167 -12.21 14.85 -12.41
N LYS A 168 -11.26 14.62 -11.48
CA LYS A 168 -11.05 15.42 -10.27
C LYS A 168 -12.30 15.52 -9.39
N GLU A 169 -13.08 14.45 -9.33
CA GLU A 169 -14.25 14.35 -8.46
C GLU A 169 -13.84 14.29 -6.99
N ARG A 170 -14.07 15.40 -6.30
CA ARG A 170 -13.76 15.56 -4.90
C ARG A 170 -15.01 15.35 -4.05
N LYS A 171 -14.94 14.36 -3.17
CA LYS A 171 -15.88 14.21 -2.06
C LYS A 171 -15.15 14.21 -0.74
N THR A 172 -15.74 14.88 0.24
CA THR A 172 -15.25 14.97 1.60
C THR A 172 -16.20 14.19 2.53
N TRP A 173 -15.74 13.94 3.74
CA TRP A 173 -16.51 13.36 4.82
C TRP A 173 -16.26 14.16 6.10
N LYS A 174 -17.18 14.06 7.06
CA LYS A 174 -16.99 14.59 8.41
C LYS A 174 -16.37 13.49 9.26
N ILE A 175 -15.44 13.86 10.14
CA ILE A 175 -14.92 12.97 11.17
C ILE A 175 -15.62 13.37 12.45
N ASN A 176 -16.30 12.41 13.08
CA ASN A 176 -16.92 12.65 14.37
C ASN A 176 -15.83 12.75 15.42
N GLU A 177 -15.90 13.77 16.27
CA GLU A 177 -15.00 13.84 17.41
C GLU A 177 -15.43 12.72 18.37
N LEU A 178 -14.53 11.76 18.60
CA LEU A 178 -14.71 10.79 19.66
C LEU A 178 -14.67 11.59 20.95
N ASN A 179 -15.82 11.71 21.62
CA ASN A 179 -15.88 12.23 22.98
C ASN A 179 -14.99 11.30 23.83
N ASN A 180 -13.84 11.83 24.26
CA ASN A 180 -13.04 11.24 25.34
C ASN A 180 -13.76 11.48 26.67
#